data_AF-A0A381KLB5-F1
#
_entry.id   AF-A0A381KLB5-F1
#
_cell.length_a   1.000
_cell.length_b   1.000
_cell.length_c   1.000
_cell.angle_alpha   90.00
_cell.angle_beta   90.00
_cell.angle_gamma   90.00
#
_symmetry.space_group_name_H-M   'P 1'
#
loop_
_entity.id
_entity.type
_entity.pdbx_description
1 polymer ?
#
loop_
_entity_poly.entity_id
_entity_poly.type
_entity_poly.pdbx_seq_one_letter_code
_entity_poly.pdbx_strand_id
1 'polypeptide(L)' 'MVCNLKPVKLRGVESQGMILAAGDDGEPYVLPFTQGAKDGCEVR' A
#
# COMPACT_ATOMS: atom_id res chain seq x y z
N MET A 1 4.07 1.24 0.05
CA MET A 1 3.27 0.08 -0.43
C MET A 1 3.82 -1.19 0.18
N VAL A 2 3.02 -2.24 0.29
CA VAL A 2 3.50 -3.59 0.60
C VAL A 2 3.71 -4.33 -0.72
N CYS A 3 4.97 -4.60 -1.06
CA CYS A 3 5.38 -5.06 -2.39
C CYS A 3 5.77 -6.55 -2.46
N ASN A 4 5.69 -7.29 -1.37
CA ASN A 4 6.07 -8.71 -1.28
C ASN A 4 4.90 -9.63 -0.94
N LEU A 5 3.66 -9.14 -1.02
CA LEU A 5 2.49 -9.99 -0.87
C LEU A 5 2.39 -10.92 -2.07
N LYS A 6 1.90 -12.14 -1.84
CA LYS A 6 1.51 -13.04 -2.93
C LYS A 6 0.46 -12.32 -3.79
N PRO A 7 0.61 -12.27 -5.13
CA PRO A 7 -0.39 -11.65 -6.00
C PRO A 7 -1.78 -12.27 -5.82
N VAL A 8 -2.81 -11.42 -5.91
CA VAL A 8 -4.22 -11.82 -5.72
C VAL A 8 -5.08 -11.26 -6.84
N LYS A 9 -5.95 -12.10 -7.41
CA LYS A 9 -6.98 -11.63 -8.35
C LYS A 9 -8.14 -10.98 -7.60
N LEU A 10 -8.40 -9.72 -7.92
CA LEU A 10 -9.54 -8.95 -7.44
C LEU A 10 -10.45 -8.64 -8.62
N ARG A 11 -11.61 -9.33 -8.67
CA ARG A 11 -12.60 -9.22 -9.77
C ARG A 11 -11.98 -9.38 -11.18
N GLY A 12 -11.07 -10.32 -11.33
CA GLY A 12 -10.43 -10.66 -12.62
C GLY A 12 -9.14 -9.89 -12.93
N VAL A 13 -8.81 -8.84 -12.16
CA VAL A 13 -7.54 -8.10 -12.29
C VAL A 13 -6.54 -8.59 -11.24
N GLU A 14 -5.29 -8.83 -11.61
CA GLU A 14 -4.25 -9.28 -10.67
C GLU A 14 -3.59 -8.08 -9.97
N SER A 15 -3.82 -7.96 -8.66
CA SER A 15 -3.13 -6.99 -7.83
C SER A 15 -1.74 -7.49 -7.44
N GLN A 16 -0.74 -6.62 -7.58
CA GLN A 16 0.67 -6.90 -7.25
C GLN A 16 1.08 -6.41 -5.86
N GLY A 17 0.13 -5.92 -5.05
CA GLY A 17 0.43 -5.41 -3.72
C GLY A 17 -0.73 -4.69 -3.07
N MET A 18 -0.42 -3.89 -2.06
CA MET A 18 -1.39 -3.14 -1.27
C MET A 18 -0.83 -1.77 -0.86
N ILE A 19 -1.69 -0.76 -0.79
CA ILE A 19 -1.37 0.55 -0.22
C ILE A 19 -1.59 0.49 1.29
N LEU A 20 -0.67 1.06 2.07
CA LEU A 20 -0.83 1.15 3.51
C LEU A 20 -1.74 2.32 3.85
N ALA A 21 -2.73 2.06 4.72
CA ALA A 21 -3.62 3.07 5.26
C ALA A 21 -3.84 2.82 6.75
N ALA A 22 -4.02 3.89 7.53
CA ALA A 22 -4.58 3.81 8.86
C ALA A 22 -6.09 3.60 8.73
N GLY A 23 -6.61 2.59 9.42
CA GLY A 23 -8.05 2.33 9.49
C GLY A 23 -8.39 1.75 10.86
N ASP A 24 -9.47 2.27 11.43
CA ASP A 24 -10.21 1.71 12.57
C ASP A 24 -11.70 1.66 12.14
N ASP A 25 -12.68 1.61 13.06
CA ASP A 25 -14.13 1.69 12.75
C ASP A 25 -14.59 3.01 12.06
N GLY A 26 -13.66 3.86 11.61
CA GLY A 26 -13.90 5.11 10.90
C GLY A 26 -13.33 5.14 9.47
N GLU A 27 -13.24 6.34 8.92
CA GLU A 27 -12.72 6.54 7.55
C GLU A 27 -11.23 6.16 7.44
N PRO A 28 -10.82 5.46 6.38
CA PRO A 28 -9.43 5.10 6.17
C PRO A 28 -8.60 6.29 5.68
N TYR A 29 -7.41 6.47 6.25
CA TYR A 29 -6.45 7.51 5.87
C TYR A 29 -5.21 6.87 5.23
N VAL A 30 -4.93 7.20 3.98
CA VAL A 30 -3.73 6.71 3.27
C VAL A 30 -2.47 7.29 3.92
N LEU A 31 -1.48 6.43 4.19
CA LEU A 31 -0.20 6.89 4.73
C LEU A 31 0.51 7.78 3.70
N PRO A 32 0.84 9.04 4.05
CA PRO A 32 1.53 9.93 3.13
C PRO A 32 2.96 9.48 2.90
N PHE A 33 3.51 9.80 1.73
CA PHE A 33 4.93 9.67 1.49
C PHE A 33 5.69 10.64 2.38
N THR A 34 6.81 10.20 2.96
CA THR A 34 7.74 11.12 3.62
C THR A 34 8.26 12.13 2.60
N GLN A 35 8.30 13.40 2.98
CA GLN A 35 8.69 14.48 2.06
C GLN A 35 10.12 14.24 1.55
N GLY A 36 10.26 14.10 0.22
CA GLY A 36 11.53 13.80 -0.43
C GLY A 36 11.86 12.31 -0.59
N ALA A 37 10.98 11.39 -0.20
CA ALA A 37 11.16 9.97 -0.53
C ALA A 37 11.09 9.74 -2.04
N LYS A 38 12.05 8.97 -2.55
CA LYS A 38 12.07 8.50 -3.94
C LYS A 38 11.23 7.24 -4.08
N ASP A 39 10.76 6.97 -5.29
CA ASP A 39 10.11 5.70 -5.62
C ASP A 39 11.02 4.51 -5.26
N GLY A 40 10.44 3.49 -4.64
CA GLY A 40 11.18 2.29 -4.22
C GLY A 40 11.97 2.44 -2.91
N CYS A 41 11.87 3.57 -2.20
CA CYS A 41 12.47 3.71 -0.87
C CYS A 41 11.93 2.62 0.09
N GLU A 42 12.84 1.88 0.73
CA GLU A 42 12.50 0.88 1.74
C GLU A 42 12.05 1.56 3.04
N VAL A 43 10.92 1.11 3.59
CA VAL A 43 10.44 1.54 4.90
C VAL A 43 10.97 0.55 5.94
N ARG A 44 11.52 1.06 7.05
CA ARG A 44 12.02 0.29 8.19
C ARG A 44 11.37 0.76 9.49
#